data_AF-A0A2H5VY41-F1
#
_entry.id   AF-A0A2H5VY41-F1
#
_cell.length_a   1.000
_cell.length_b   1.000
_cell.length_c   1.000
_cell.angle_alpha   90.00
_cell.angle_beta   90.00
_cell.angle_gamma   90.00
#
_symmetry.space_group_name_H-M   'P 1'
#
loop_
_entity.id
_entity.type
_entity.pdbx_description
1 polymer ?
#
loop_
_entity_poly.entity_id
_entity_poly.type
_entity_poly.pdbx_seq_one_letter_code
_entity_poly.pdbx_strand_id
1 'polypeptide(L)'
;MKTSVLIAALCCLMGPGGLIAFVQEKQYLDAGPGQRPFDVTKRSVPLEDIQGGGPPKDGIPALDSPTFVSAREAEKFLRPWDRVLGVSLAGAAKAYPIKILNWHEIVNDRVGDRPILVTW
;
A
#
# COMPACT_ATOMS: atom_id res chain seq x y z
N MET A 1 19.85 -10.18 0.52
CA MET A 1 21.02 -10.52 -0.33
C MET A 1 20.99 -9.62 -1.54
N LYS A 2 22.04 -8.83 -1.77
CA LYS A 2 22.13 -7.86 -2.87
C LYS A 2 22.46 -8.62 -4.16
N THR A 3 21.48 -8.91 -5.01
CA THR A 3 21.72 -9.43 -6.35
C THR A 3 22.01 -8.26 -7.29
N SER A 4 23.21 -7.71 -7.18
CA SER A 4 23.76 -6.84 -8.22
C SER A 4 24.20 -7.75 -9.38
N VAL A 5 23.43 -7.76 -10.47
CA VAL A 5 23.84 -8.43 -11.70
C VAL A 5 24.93 -7.56 -12.33
N LEU A 6 26.20 -7.85 -12.04
CA LEU A 6 27.33 -7.14 -12.61
C LEU A 6 27.45 -7.49 -14.12
N ILE A 7 26.91 -6.65 -15.00
CA ILE A 7 27.30 -6.65 -16.43
C ILE A 7 28.22 -5.47 -16.64
N ALA A 8 29.51 -5.68 -16.35
CA ALA A 8 30.56 -4.73 -16.73
C ALA A 8 30.81 -4.83 -18.25
N ALA A 9 30.14 -4.00 -19.03
CA ALA A 9 30.54 -3.75 -20.42
C ALA A 9 31.63 -2.66 -20.43
N LEU A 10 32.86 -3.04 -20.08
CA LEU A 10 34.03 -2.20 -20.33
C LEU A 10 34.45 -2.35 -21.79
N CYS A 11 33.81 -1.60 -22.69
CA CYS A 11 34.29 -1.45 -24.06
C CYS A 11 34.99 -0.09 -24.19
N CYS A 12 36.28 -0.07 -23.82
CA CYS A 12 37.16 1.06 -24.12
C CYS A 12 37.56 0.99 -25.59
N LEU A 13 36.87 1.74 -26.46
CA LEU A 13 37.44 2.21 -27.72
C LEU A 13 37.67 3.71 -27.60
N MET A 14 38.92 4.06 -27.30
CA MET A 14 39.38 5.45 -27.22
C MET A 14 39.45 6.04 -28.63
N GLY A 15 38.40 6.75 -29.03
CA GLY A 15 38.42 7.67 -30.17
C GLY A 15 38.35 9.12 -29.68
N PRO A 16 39.14 10.05 -30.24
CA PRO A 16 39.15 11.45 -29.82
C PRO A 16 37.91 12.16 -30.36
N GLY A 17 36.81 12.13 -29.60
CA GLY A 17 35.57 12.85 -29.97
C GLY A 17 34.26 12.19 -29.56
N GLY A 18 34.28 11.02 -28.90
CA GLY A 18 33.06 10.34 -28.47
C GLY A 18 32.42 11.00 -27.25
N LEU A 19 31.20 11.50 -27.39
CA LEU A 19 30.34 11.91 -26.29
C LEU A 19 30.14 10.71 -25.34
N ILE A 20 30.67 10.79 -24.12
CA ILE A 20 30.46 9.73 -23.12
C ILE A 20 29.02 9.85 -22.63
N ALA A 21 28.13 9.03 -23.20
CA ALA A 21 26.82 8.79 -22.61
C ALA A 21 26.99 7.85 -21.42
N PHE A 22 26.95 8.39 -20.20
CA PHE A 22 26.84 7.56 -19.00
C PHE A 22 25.46 6.93 -18.97
N VAL A 23 25.37 5.65 -19.35
CA VAL A 23 24.17 4.85 -19.10
C VAL A 23 24.20 4.47 -17.62
N GLN A 24 23.31 5.06 -16.83
CA GLN A 24 23.15 4.67 -15.43
C GLN A 24 22.55 3.26 -15.38
N GLU A 25 23.24 2.35 -14.72
CA GLU A 25 22.76 0.99 -14.49
C GLU A 25 21.48 1.01 -13.65
N LYS A 26 20.49 0.20 -14.06
CA LYS A 26 19.25 0.11 -13.30
C LYS A 26 19.48 -0.61 -11.98
N GLN A 27 18.93 -0.03 -10.92
CA GLN A 27 18.95 -0.64 -9.59
C GLN A 27 17.54 -1.02 -9.17
N TYR A 28 17.41 -2.22 -8.61
CA TYR A 28 16.13 -2.79 -8.23
C TYR A 28 16.12 -3.18 -6.75
N LEU A 29 15.00 -2.94 -6.08
CA LEU A 29 14.72 -3.41 -4.73
C LEU A 29 13.65 -4.49 -4.77
N ASP A 30 13.85 -5.57 -4.02
CA ASP A 30 12.85 -6.63 -3.86
C ASP A 30 11.58 -6.09 -3.21
N ALA A 31 10.44 -6.38 -3.82
CA ALA A 31 9.13 -5.96 -3.34
C ALA A 31 8.41 -7.07 -2.56
N GLY A 32 9.05 -8.23 -2.40
CA GLY A 32 8.52 -9.40 -1.73
C GLY A 32 7.91 -10.44 -2.68
N PRO A 33 7.46 -11.59 -2.13
CA PRO A 33 7.01 -12.72 -2.93
C PRO A 33 5.87 -12.37 -3.89
N GLY A 34 6.02 -12.76 -5.16
CA GLY A 34 5.01 -12.53 -6.20
C GLY A 34 4.87 -11.07 -6.66
N GLN A 35 5.74 -10.17 -6.17
CA GLN A 35 5.72 -8.75 -6.52
C GLN A 35 6.75 -8.39 -7.58
N ARG A 36 6.44 -7.36 -8.37
CA ARG A 36 7.42 -6.76 -9.28
C ARG A 36 8.40 -5.91 -8.46
N PRO A 37 9.71 -6.00 -8.73
CA PRO A 37 10.70 -5.22 -7.99
C PRO A 37 10.52 -3.71 -8.25
N PHE A 38 10.93 -2.89 -7.28
CA PHE A 38 10.93 -1.44 -7.41
C PHE A 38 12.16 -0.97 -8.19
N ASP A 39 11.98 -0.19 -9.26
CA ASP A 39 13.08 0.51 -9.94
C ASP A 39 13.51 1.71 -9.08
N VAL A 40 14.64 1.56 -8.38
CA VAL A 40 15.21 2.54 -7.44
C VAL A 40 16.43 3.24 -8.02
N THR A 41 16.57 3.22 -9.36
CA THR A 41 17.67 3.89 -10.09
C THR A 41 17.72 5.39 -9.78
N LYS A 42 16.54 6.02 -9.66
CA LYS A 42 16.41 7.41 -9.23
C LYS A 42 15.94 7.45 -7.78
N ARG A 43 16.84 7.84 -6.87
CA ARG A 43 16.53 8.01 -5.45
C ARG A 43 17.27 9.20 -4.85
N SER A 44 16.65 9.85 -3.87
CA SER A 44 17.24 10.97 -3.11
C SER A 44 17.80 10.55 -1.74
N VAL A 45 17.60 9.28 -1.36
CA VAL A 45 18.04 8.70 -0.08
C VAL A 45 18.91 7.46 -0.32
N PRO A 46 19.81 7.11 0.62
CA PRO A 46 20.53 5.83 0.60
C PRO A 46 19.57 4.63 0.52
N LEU A 47 20.02 3.52 -0.10
CA LEU A 47 19.14 2.35 -0.31
C LEU A 47 18.90 1.60 1.00
N GLU A 48 19.90 1.59 1.88
CA GLU A 48 19.87 1.02 3.22
C GLU A 48 18.84 1.68 4.15
N ASP A 49 18.45 2.93 3.85
CA ASP A 49 17.43 3.66 4.61
C ASP A 49 16.00 3.32 4.13
N ILE A 50 15.86 2.64 3.00
CA ILE A 50 14.57 2.18 2.48
C ILE A 50 14.20 0.87 3.18
N GLN A 51 13.23 0.95 4.09
CA GLN A 51 12.75 -0.19 4.88
C GLN A 51 11.36 -0.63 4.43
N GLY A 52 11.05 -1.92 4.63
CA GLY A 52 9.71 -2.45 4.38
C GLY A 52 8.72 -1.99 5.45
N GLY A 53 7.49 -1.69 5.04
CA GLY A 53 6.42 -1.24 5.94
C GLY A 53 5.84 -2.30 6.88
N GLY A 54 6.32 -3.54 6.80
CA GLY A 54 5.87 -4.69 7.61
C GLY A 54 4.98 -5.64 6.83
N PRO A 55 3.69 -5.32 6.60
CA PRO A 55 2.81 -6.16 5.80
C PRO A 55 3.30 -6.28 4.35
N PRO A 56 3.19 -7.47 3.73
CA PRO A 56 3.41 -7.60 2.29
C PRO A 56 2.32 -6.85 1.52
N LYS A 57 2.47 -6.73 0.20
CA LYS A 57 1.38 -6.28 -0.66
C LYS A 57 0.12 -7.12 -0.37
N ASP A 58 -1.00 -6.44 -0.19
CA ASP A 58 -2.31 -7.03 0.12
C ASP A 58 -2.35 -7.82 1.46
N GLY A 59 -1.36 -7.59 2.34
CA GLY A 59 -1.28 -8.20 3.67
C GLY A 59 -2.29 -7.66 4.70
N ILE A 60 -2.97 -6.56 4.36
CA ILE A 60 -4.11 -6.01 5.11
C ILE A 60 -5.31 -6.09 4.16
N PRO A 61 -6.16 -7.12 4.27
CA PRO A 61 -7.25 -7.30 3.33
C PRO A 61 -8.39 -6.32 3.63
N ALA A 62 -8.86 -5.66 2.57
CA ALA A 62 -10.06 -4.84 2.62
C ALA A 62 -11.30 -5.68 2.97
N LEU A 63 -12.32 -5.02 3.55
CA LEU A 63 -13.64 -5.62 3.70
C LEU A 63 -14.51 -5.31 2.47
N ASP A 64 -14.67 -6.30 1.60
CA ASP A 64 -15.47 -6.18 0.37
C ASP A 64 -16.94 -6.57 0.53
N SER A 65 -17.27 -7.27 1.63
CA SER A 65 -18.63 -7.71 1.94
C SER A 65 -18.90 -7.53 3.43
N PRO A 66 -18.95 -6.27 3.92
CA PRO A 66 -19.14 -5.99 5.33
C PRO A 66 -20.53 -6.42 5.81
N THR A 67 -20.56 -7.09 6.96
CA THR A 67 -21.81 -7.42 7.66
C THR A 67 -22.09 -6.38 8.74
N PHE A 68 -23.33 -5.92 8.83
CA PHE A 68 -23.74 -4.93 9.82
C PHE A 68 -24.61 -5.58 10.90
N VAL A 69 -24.46 -5.09 12.12
CA VAL A 69 -25.29 -5.43 13.28
C VAL A 69 -26.00 -4.18 13.77
N SER A 70 -27.05 -4.36 14.58
CA SER A 70 -27.70 -3.22 15.24
C SER A 70 -26.78 -2.55 16.26
N ALA A 71 -27.05 -1.27 16.59
CA ALA A 71 -26.29 -0.56 17.62
C ALA A 71 -26.31 -1.32 18.97
N ARG A 72 -27.46 -1.90 19.34
CA ARG A 72 -27.61 -2.70 20.56
C ARG A 72 -26.76 -3.97 20.54
N GLU A 73 -26.62 -4.64 19.40
CA GLU A 73 -25.72 -5.79 19.29
C GLU A 73 -24.25 -5.36 19.33
N ALA A 74 -23.93 -4.20 18.78
CA ALA A 74 -22.58 -3.64 18.81
C ALA A 74 -22.08 -3.35 20.23
N GLU A 75 -22.97 -3.05 21.18
CA GLU A 75 -22.64 -2.88 22.61
C GLU A 75 -21.92 -4.10 23.21
N LYS A 76 -22.04 -5.29 22.61
CA LYS A 76 -21.32 -6.49 23.04
C LYS A 76 -19.80 -6.41 22.83
N PHE A 77 -19.33 -5.55 21.91
CA PHE A 77 -17.91 -5.45 21.54
C PHE A 77 -17.38 -4.01 21.40
N LEU A 78 -18.26 -3.02 21.33
CA LEU A 78 -17.92 -1.59 21.34
C LEU A 78 -18.20 -0.99 22.71
N ARG A 79 -17.30 -0.09 23.13
CA ARG A 79 -17.47 0.72 24.34
C ARG A 79 -18.11 2.07 23.97
N PRO A 80 -18.75 2.77 24.91
CA PRO A 80 -19.37 4.08 24.63
C PRO A 80 -18.41 5.15 24.08
N TRP A 81 -17.10 5.01 24.33
CA TRP A 81 -16.06 5.91 23.84
C TRP A 81 -15.29 5.36 22.62
N ASP A 82 -15.63 4.16 22.13
CA ASP A 82 -15.02 3.64 20.90
C ASP A 82 -15.48 4.51 19.73
N ARG A 83 -14.51 4.99 18.95
CA ARG A 83 -14.78 5.89 17.83
C ARG A 83 -15.34 5.11 16.63
N VAL A 84 -16.20 5.77 15.86
CA VAL A 84 -16.72 5.26 14.60
C VAL A 84 -16.62 6.34 13.53
N LEU A 85 -16.44 5.92 12.28
CA LEU A 85 -16.78 6.78 11.14
C LEU A 85 -18.27 6.59 10.85
N GLY A 86 -19.04 7.68 10.89
CA GLY A 86 -20.46 7.66 10.56
C GLY A 86 -20.68 8.09 9.12
N VAL A 87 -21.48 7.32 8.38
CA VAL A 87 -21.96 7.71 7.05
C VAL A 87 -23.47 7.85 7.11
N SER A 88 -23.97 9.05 6.77
CA SER A 88 -25.39 9.29 6.55
C SER A 88 -25.60 9.70 5.10
N LEU A 89 -26.29 8.86 4.33
CA LEU A 89 -26.48 9.08 2.91
C LEU A 89 -27.79 8.42 2.44
N ALA A 90 -28.56 9.12 1.60
CA ALA A 90 -29.79 8.62 0.99
C ALA A 90 -30.81 8.04 2.02
N GLY A 91 -30.91 8.66 3.20
CA GLY A 91 -31.82 8.22 4.26
C GLY A 91 -31.34 7.00 5.07
N ALA A 92 -30.19 6.43 4.72
CA ALA A 92 -29.55 5.37 5.49
C ALA A 92 -28.38 5.93 6.33
N ALA A 93 -28.19 5.35 7.50
CA ALA A 93 -27.07 5.64 8.38
C ALA A 93 -26.32 4.35 8.71
N LYS A 94 -25.00 4.35 8.54
CA LYS A 94 -24.10 3.26 8.89
C LYS A 94 -22.94 3.78 9.73
N ALA A 95 -22.40 2.93 10.59
CA ALA A 95 -21.24 3.23 11.42
C ALA A 95 -20.15 2.17 11.19
N TYR A 96 -18.91 2.64 11.02
CA TYR A 96 -17.73 1.83 10.76
C TYR A 96 -16.76 2.00 11.94
N PRO A 97 -16.69 1.03 12.86
CA PRO A 97 -15.83 1.16 14.03
C PRO A 97 -14.36 1.27 13.66
N ILE A 98 -13.72 2.32 14.16
CA ILE A 98 -12.27 2.56 14.06
C ILE A 98 -11.48 1.33 14.49
N LYS A 99 -11.94 0.65 15.54
CA LYS A 99 -11.35 -0.58 16.07
C LYS A 99 -11.30 -1.72 15.05
N ILE A 100 -12.26 -1.81 14.13
CA ILE A 100 -12.28 -2.79 13.04
C ILE A 100 -11.45 -2.26 11.86
N LEU A 101 -11.58 -0.98 11.53
CA LEU A 101 -10.79 -0.32 10.48
C LEU A 101 -9.28 -0.40 10.75
N ASN A 102 -8.83 -0.47 12.00
CA ASN A 102 -7.43 -0.76 12.34
C ASN A 102 -6.88 -2.03 11.71
N TRP A 103 -7.72 -3.03 11.48
CA TRP A 103 -7.30 -4.33 10.96
C TRP A 103 -7.49 -4.49 9.46
N HIS A 104 -8.35 -3.66 8.86
CA HIS A 104 -8.77 -3.81 7.47
C HIS A 104 -8.50 -2.58 6.61
N GLU A 105 -8.33 -1.40 7.23
CA GLU A 105 -8.05 -0.06 6.69
C GLU A 105 -9.02 0.51 5.63
N ILE A 106 -9.73 -0.38 4.94
CA ILE A 106 -10.53 -0.15 3.75
C ILE A 106 -11.78 -1.01 3.89
N VAL A 107 -12.94 -0.37 3.71
CA VAL A 107 -14.23 -1.05 3.54
C VAL A 107 -14.84 -0.58 2.23
N ASN A 108 -15.03 -1.52 1.31
CA ASN A 108 -15.81 -1.31 0.10
C ASN A 108 -17.26 -1.65 0.41
N ASP A 109 -18.14 -0.65 0.42
CA ASP A 109 -19.55 -0.81 0.81
C ASP A 109 -20.48 -0.10 -0.17
N ARG A 110 -21.78 -0.34 -0.01
CA ARG A 110 -22.86 0.38 -0.68
C ARG A 110 -23.87 0.89 0.33
N VAL A 111 -24.26 2.15 0.18
CA VAL A 111 -25.38 2.73 0.91
C VAL A 111 -26.53 2.92 -0.07
N GLY A 112 -27.51 2.02 -0.01
CA GLY A 112 -28.47 1.85 -1.10
C GLY A 112 -27.76 1.36 -2.36
N ASP A 113 -27.93 2.06 -3.47
CA ASP A 113 -27.26 1.81 -4.75
C ASP A 113 -25.88 2.50 -4.88
N ARG A 114 -25.56 3.42 -3.97
CA ARG A 114 -24.36 4.27 -4.05
C ARG A 114 -23.12 3.53 -3.52
N PRO A 115 -22.11 3.27 -4.36
CA PRO A 115 -20.84 2.71 -3.89
C PRO A 115 -20.08 3.75 -3.07
N ILE A 116 -19.48 3.31 -1.97
CA ILE A 116 -18.63 4.12 -1.12
C ILE A 116 -17.36 3.34 -0.75
N LEU A 117 -16.29 4.10 -0.53
CA LEU A 117 -15.06 3.63 0.08
C LEU A 117 -14.93 4.31 1.44
N VAL A 118 -14.79 3.52 2.51
CA VAL A 118 -14.51 4.03 3.86
C VAL A 118 -13.08 3.67 4.22
N THR A 119 -12.29 4.67 4.63
CA THR A 119 -10.89 4.53 5.04
C THR A 119 -10.54 5.55 6.13
N TRP A 120 -9.38 5.41 6.75
CA TRP A 120 -9.02 6.14 7.97
C TRP A 120 -7.51 6.32 8.17
#